data_AF-A0A8H7V037-F1
#
_entry.id   AF-A0A8H7V037-F1
#
_cell.length_a   1.000
_cell.length_b   1.000
_cell.length_c   1.000
_cell.angle_alpha   90.00
_cell.angle_beta   90.00
_cell.angle_gamma   90.00
#
_symmetry.space_group_name_H-M   'P 1'
#
loop_
_entity.id
_entity.type
_entity.pdbx_description
1 polymer ?
#
loop_
_entity_poly.entity_id
_entity_poly.type
_entity_poly.pdbx_seq_one_letter_code
_entity_poly.pdbx_strand_id
1 'polypeptide(L)'
;MNTNSAINPDRPLIVGPENLEAPYPISVSGTVVKGFGRGSKELGIPTANMNEEALEKMFNDFTTGVYYGWAQVGEKDTVVYPMVMSLGWNPYYNNEKRSAEVHILHEFESDFYNESIRIIVAGYIRPEQNYPSLDALICDIKTDIEVAKHSLKRKAYDDLRRDALFSEKKN
;
A
#
# COMPACT_ATOMS: atom_id res chain seq x y z
N MET A 1 20.51 12.80 14.35
CA MET A 1 19.48 13.80 14.67
C MET A 1 18.19 13.04 14.87
N ASN A 2 17.57 13.13 16.04
CA ASN A 2 16.30 12.47 16.34
C ASN A 2 15.17 13.16 15.56
N THR A 3 14.81 12.64 14.39
CA THR A 3 13.59 13.03 13.69
C THR A 3 12.42 12.22 14.26
N ASN A 4 12.02 12.56 15.50
CA ASN A 4 10.66 12.32 15.96
C ASN A 4 9.73 13.22 15.12
N SER A 5 9.59 12.95 13.81
CA SER A 5 8.49 13.50 13.05
C SER A 5 7.25 12.83 13.60
N ALA A 6 6.55 13.56 14.46
CA ALA A 6 5.26 13.20 14.99
C ALA A 6 4.30 12.92 13.82
N ILE A 7 3.35 12.02 14.04
CA ILE A 7 2.19 11.84 13.16
C ILE A 7 1.35 13.12 13.15
N ASN A 8 0.56 13.32 12.09
CA ASN A 8 -0.34 14.44 11.93
C ASN A 8 -1.52 14.30 12.91
N PRO A 9 -1.62 15.16 13.95
CA PRO A 9 -2.63 15.02 15.00
C PRO A 9 -4.04 15.39 14.53
N ASP A 10 -4.17 16.11 13.41
CA ASP A 10 -5.46 16.59 12.90
C ASP A 10 -6.20 15.53 12.07
N ARG A 11 -5.56 14.39 11.83
CA ARG A 11 -6.12 13.29 11.04
C ARG A 11 -6.63 12.16 11.95
N PRO A 12 -7.78 11.55 11.61
CA PRO A 12 -8.27 10.41 12.37
C PRO A 12 -7.30 9.23 12.21
N LEU A 13 -7.09 8.49 13.30
CA LEU A 13 -6.24 7.30 13.32
C LEU A 13 -6.96 6.02 12.88
N ILE A 14 -8.27 6.07 12.64
CA ILE A 14 -9.06 4.95 12.10
C ILE A 14 -9.94 5.50 11.00
N VAL A 15 -10.04 4.77 9.89
CA VAL A 15 -10.88 5.14 8.74
C VAL A 15 -11.72 3.96 8.25
N GLY A 16 -12.80 4.28 7.55
CA GLY A 16 -13.74 3.29 7.02
C GLY A 16 -14.70 2.72 8.08
N PRO A 17 -15.74 2.00 7.62
CA PRO A 17 -16.77 1.40 8.47
C PRO A 17 -16.23 0.28 9.39
N GLU A 18 -17.02 -0.13 10.40
CA GLU A 18 -16.65 -1.24 11.30
C GLU A 18 -16.54 -2.59 10.58
N ASN A 19 -17.37 -2.81 9.57
CA ASN A 19 -17.35 -3.98 8.70
C ASN A 19 -17.01 -3.56 7.28
N LEU A 20 -16.45 -4.46 6.48
CA LEU A 20 -16.13 -4.19 5.08
C LEU A 20 -17.39 -3.81 4.28
N GLU A 21 -17.26 -2.80 3.45
CA GLU A 21 -18.30 -2.34 2.52
C GLU A 21 -17.73 -2.31 1.10
N ALA A 22 -18.62 -2.51 0.12
CA ALA A 22 -18.25 -2.43 -1.29
C ALA A 22 -17.60 -1.06 -1.58
N PRO A 23 -16.54 -1.02 -2.40
CA PRO A 23 -16.02 -2.10 -3.24
C PRO A 23 -15.00 -3.05 -2.57
N TYR A 24 -14.75 -2.92 -1.26
CA TYR A 24 -13.73 -3.71 -0.56
C TYR A 24 -14.27 -5.07 -0.07
N PRO A 25 -13.43 -6.12 0.01
CA PRO A 25 -12.00 -6.14 -0.32
C PRO A 25 -11.73 -6.26 -1.82
N ILE A 26 -10.58 -5.76 -2.28
CA ILE A 26 -10.14 -5.89 -3.68
C ILE A 26 -8.84 -6.67 -3.72
N SER A 27 -8.86 -7.78 -4.44
CA SER A 27 -7.70 -8.67 -4.59
C SER A 27 -6.91 -8.32 -5.84
N VAL A 28 -5.58 -8.26 -5.69
CA VAL A 28 -4.67 -7.93 -6.78
C VAL A 28 -3.45 -8.82 -6.69
N SER A 29 -3.04 -9.34 -7.83
CA SER A 29 -1.79 -10.09 -7.99
C SER A 29 -0.94 -9.44 -9.06
N GLY A 30 0.36 -9.31 -8.81
CA GLY A 30 1.30 -8.73 -9.74
C GLY A 30 2.73 -9.14 -9.43
N THR A 31 3.67 -8.40 -10.02
CA THR A 31 5.10 -8.58 -9.82
C THR A 31 5.72 -7.27 -9.37
N VAL A 32 6.69 -7.33 -8.47
CA VAL A 32 7.43 -6.16 -8.01
C VAL A 32 8.44 -5.73 -9.07
N VAL A 33 8.30 -4.50 -9.56
CA VAL A 33 9.19 -3.90 -10.56
C VAL A 33 10.03 -2.78 -9.95
N LYS A 34 11.13 -2.43 -10.61
CA LYS A 34 11.91 -1.25 -10.23
C LYS A 34 11.14 0.01 -10.60
N GLY A 35 10.95 0.90 -9.62
CA GLY A 35 10.46 2.25 -9.86
C GLY A 35 11.55 3.20 -10.36
N PHE A 36 11.25 4.50 -10.30
CA PHE A 36 12.13 5.57 -10.79
C PHE A 36 13.15 6.08 -9.76
N GLY A 37 13.35 5.36 -8.65
CA GLY A 37 14.40 5.69 -7.67
C GLY A 37 14.15 6.98 -6.88
N ARG A 38 12.90 7.30 -6.52
CA ARG A 38 12.53 8.54 -5.80
C ARG A 38 12.95 8.60 -4.32
N GLY A 39 13.95 7.81 -3.89
CA GLY A 39 14.54 7.92 -2.55
C GLY A 39 13.66 7.46 -1.37
N SER A 40 12.51 6.79 -1.60
CA SER A 40 11.63 6.33 -0.50
C SER A 40 12.35 5.43 0.52
N LYS A 41 13.33 4.65 0.05
CA LYS A 41 14.23 3.86 0.91
C LYS A 41 15.12 4.73 1.82
N GLU A 42 15.60 5.88 1.33
CA GLU A 42 16.38 6.84 2.13
C GLU A 42 15.53 7.55 3.18
N LEU A 43 14.20 7.64 2.95
CA LEU A 43 13.23 8.15 3.92
C LEU A 43 12.84 7.11 4.98
N GLY A 44 13.34 5.88 4.89
CA GLY A 44 12.97 4.77 5.77
C GLY A 44 11.59 4.16 5.45
N ILE A 45 11.04 4.43 4.26
CA ILE A 45 9.70 3.99 3.84
C ILE A 45 9.81 3.35 2.43
N PRO A 46 10.49 2.20 2.29
CA PRO A 46 10.69 1.58 0.99
C PRO A 46 9.36 1.19 0.34
N THR A 47 9.17 1.55 -0.93
CA THR A 47 7.96 1.23 -1.71
C THR A 47 8.26 0.24 -2.84
N ALA A 48 7.47 -0.83 -2.91
CA ALA A 48 7.44 -1.78 -4.00
C ALA A 48 6.51 -1.27 -5.11
N ASN A 49 7.02 -1.13 -6.33
CA ASN A 49 6.20 -0.74 -7.47
C ASN A 49 5.56 -1.99 -8.08
N MET A 50 4.26 -1.94 -8.35
CA MET A 50 3.57 -3.04 -9.04
C MET A 50 3.66 -2.88 -10.56
N ASN A 51 3.75 -4.00 -11.28
CA ASN A 51 3.71 -4.00 -12.74
C ASN A 51 2.36 -3.48 -13.28
N GLU A 52 2.41 -2.80 -14.42
CA GLU A 52 1.24 -2.11 -15.01
C GLU A 52 0.08 -3.07 -15.31
N GLU A 53 0.36 -4.28 -15.80
CA GLU A 53 -0.66 -5.30 -16.12
C GLU A 53 -1.53 -5.68 -14.90
N ALA A 54 -0.96 -5.69 -13.70
CA ALA A 54 -1.71 -5.94 -12.47
C ALA A 54 -2.68 -4.81 -12.14
N LEU A 55 -2.36 -3.58 -12.57
CA LEU A 55 -3.15 -2.38 -12.31
C LEU A 55 -4.25 -2.18 -13.34
N GLU A 56 -4.05 -2.64 -14.58
CA GLU A 56 -5.07 -2.59 -15.65
C GLU A 56 -6.35 -3.35 -15.25
N LYS A 57 -6.22 -4.48 -14.56
CA LYS A 57 -7.36 -5.26 -14.04
C LYS A 57 -8.09 -4.57 -12.89
N MET A 58 -7.44 -3.60 -12.26
CA MET A 58 -7.90 -2.98 -11.04
C MET A 58 -8.65 -1.66 -11.29
N PHE A 59 -8.45 -0.97 -12.43
CA PHE A 59 -8.83 0.45 -12.51
C PHE A 59 -9.36 0.97 -13.86
N ASN A 60 -10.70 1.03 -13.96
CA ASN A 60 -11.40 2.21 -14.49
C ASN A 60 -12.15 3.00 -13.38
N ASP A 61 -12.48 2.37 -12.24
CA ASP A 61 -13.51 2.91 -11.32
C ASP A 61 -12.99 3.48 -9.99
N PHE A 62 -11.69 3.43 -9.69
CA PHE A 62 -11.20 3.93 -8.40
C PHE A 62 -10.42 5.24 -8.48
N THR A 63 -10.55 5.98 -7.39
CA THR A 63 -9.93 7.28 -7.17
C THR A 63 -8.44 7.15 -6.85
N THR A 64 -7.63 8.12 -7.25
CA THR A 64 -6.24 8.19 -6.74
C THR A 64 -6.20 8.49 -5.26
N GLY A 65 -5.11 8.08 -4.62
CA GLY A 65 -4.85 8.37 -3.22
C GLY A 65 -4.18 7.22 -2.50
N VAL A 66 -4.30 7.25 -1.18
CA VAL A 66 -3.68 6.27 -0.29
C VAL A 66 -4.73 5.29 0.21
N TYR A 67 -4.38 4.02 0.14
CA TYR A 67 -5.18 2.87 0.54
C TYR A 67 -4.42 2.06 1.59
N TYR A 68 -5.14 1.17 2.28
CA TYR A 68 -4.54 0.23 3.23
C TYR A 68 -5.08 -1.18 3.01
N GLY A 69 -4.34 -2.16 3.53
CA GLY A 69 -4.73 -3.55 3.38
C GLY A 69 -3.65 -4.51 3.81
N TRP A 70 -3.63 -5.68 3.16
CA TRP A 70 -2.69 -6.75 3.42
C TRP A 70 -1.87 -7.07 2.17
N ALA A 71 -0.62 -7.50 2.37
CA ALA A 71 0.29 -7.89 1.31
C ALA A 71 1.05 -9.17 1.67
N GLN A 72 1.38 -9.94 0.63
CA GLN A 72 2.28 -11.09 0.70
C GLN A 72 3.24 -11.01 -0.48
N VAL A 73 4.52 -11.31 -0.23
CA VAL A 73 5.59 -11.28 -1.23
C VAL A 73 6.18 -12.67 -1.41
N GLY A 74 6.42 -13.05 -2.65
CA GLY A 74 6.95 -14.35 -3.02
C GLY A 74 5.91 -15.47 -2.92
N GLU A 75 6.25 -16.61 -3.49
CA GLU A 75 5.40 -17.81 -3.47
C GLU A 75 5.72 -18.75 -2.32
N LYS A 76 6.93 -18.63 -1.76
CA LYS A 76 7.44 -19.47 -0.66
C LYS A 76 7.11 -18.88 0.71
N ASP A 77 6.98 -17.57 0.80
CA ASP A 77 6.58 -16.91 2.03
C ASP A 77 5.08 -17.07 2.24
N THR A 78 4.70 -17.45 3.45
CA THR A 78 3.30 -17.62 3.85
C THR A 78 2.84 -16.49 4.76
N VAL A 79 3.74 -15.59 5.16
CA VAL A 79 3.42 -14.49 6.06
C VAL A 79 2.75 -13.37 5.29
N VAL A 80 1.64 -12.88 5.85
CA VAL A 80 0.87 -11.76 5.32
C VAL A 80 1.09 -10.57 6.24
N TYR A 81 1.50 -9.45 5.65
CA TYR A 81 1.88 -8.23 6.36
C TYR A 81 0.89 -7.10 6.06
N PRO A 82 0.65 -6.19 7.01
CA PRO A 82 -0.13 -4.99 6.73
C PRO A 82 0.62 -4.11 5.74
N MET A 83 -0.11 -3.38 4.90
CA MET A 83 0.45 -2.48 3.90
C MET A 83 -0.32 -1.17 3.81
N VAL A 84 0.37 -0.15 3.28
CA VAL A 84 -0.25 1.03 2.67
C VAL A 84 0.11 1.06 1.20
N MET A 85 -0.80 1.55 0.36
CA MET A 85 -0.62 1.64 -1.09
C MET A 85 -0.95 3.04 -1.56
N SER A 86 -0.03 3.67 -2.29
CA SER A 86 -0.29 4.89 -3.04
C SER A 86 -0.68 4.53 -4.47
N LEU A 87 -1.87 4.93 -4.89
CA LEU A 87 -2.36 4.82 -6.26
C LEU A 87 -2.40 6.21 -6.91
N GLY A 88 -1.62 6.38 -7.97
CA GLY A 88 -1.50 7.64 -8.69
C GLY A 88 -1.48 7.46 -10.20
N TRP A 89 -1.11 8.54 -10.88
CA TRP A 89 -0.83 8.54 -12.32
C TRP A 89 0.68 8.57 -12.57
N ASN A 90 1.11 7.86 -13.61
CA ASN A 90 2.49 7.85 -14.02
C ASN A 90 2.80 9.06 -14.93
N PRO A 91 3.58 10.05 -14.47
CA PRO A 91 3.86 11.26 -15.24
C PRO A 91 4.71 11.02 -16.49
N TYR A 92 5.42 9.89 -16.57
CA TYR A 92 6.26 9.56 -17.72
C TYR A 92 5.47 9.02 -18.92
N TYR A 93 4.22 8.61 -18.71
CA TYR A 93 3.31 8.19 -19.77
C TYR A 93 2.18 9.21 -19.92
N ASN A 94 2.48 10.51 -19.86
CA ASN A 94 1.50 11.60 -19.97
C ASN A 94 0.29 11.47 -19.01
N ASN A 95 0.46 10.82 -17.86
CA ASN A 95 -0.63 10.47 -16.94
C ASN A 95 -1.75 9.61 -17.57
N GLU A 96 -1.44 8.82 -18.61
CA GLU A 96 -2.39 7.89 -19.22
C GLU A 96 -2.40 6.53 -18.50
N LYS A 97 -1.34 6.23 -17.75
CA LYS A 97 -1.18 4.97 -17.02
C LYS A 97 -1.17 5.18 -15.52
N ARG A 98 -1.82 4.27 -14.80
CA ARG A 98 -1.80 4.21 -13.32
C ARG A 98 -0.46 3.69 -12.81
N SER A 99 -0.08 4.12 -11.62
CA SER A 99 1.05 3.56 -10.87
C SER A 99 0.60 3.25 -9.44
N ALA A 100 0.98 2.07 -8.93
CA ALA A 100 0.75 1.68 -7.55
C ALA A 100 2.09 1.40 -6.85
N GLU A 101 2.29 2.07 -5.73
CA GLU A 101 3.44 1.93 -4.86
C GLU A 101 2.98 1.38 -3.50
N VAL A 102 3.43 0.18 -3.16
CA VAL A 102 3.03 -0.53 -1.93
C VAL A 102 4.18 -0.45 -0.92
N HIS A 103 3.93 0.14 0.24
CA HIS A 103 4.81 0.02 1.39
C HIS A 103 4.26 -1.06 2.33
N ILE A 104 5.01 -2.15 2.46
CA ILE A 104 4.70 -3.24 3.37
C ILE A 104 5.29 -2.88 4.73
N LEU A 105 4.49 -2.97 5.79
CA LEU A 105 4.86 -2.61 7.16
C LEU A 105 5.68 -3.75 7.80
N HIS A 106 6.79 -4.10 7.16
CA HIS A 106 7.75 -5.10 7.59
C HIS A 106 9.15 -4.77 7.07
N GLU A 107 10.16 -5.05 7.87
CA GLU A 107 11.57 -4.88 7.48
C GLU A 107 12.07 -6.17 6.84
N PHE A 108 12.29 -6.12 5.52
CA PHE A 108 12.88 -7.23 4.76
C PHE A 108 14.41 -7.15 4.78
N GLU A 109 15.07 -8.30 4.86
CA GLU A 109 16.55 -8.39 4.84
C GLU A 109 17.16 -8.02 3.47
N SER A 110 16.40 -8.19 2.39
CA SER A 110 16.83 -7.91 1.03
C SER A 110 15.70 -7.37 0.16
N ASP A 111 16.07 -6.67 -0.92
CA ASP A 111 15.12 -6.26 -1.94
C ASP A 111 14.50 -7.50 -2.64
N PHE A 112 13.24 -7.40 -3.03
CA PHE A 112 12.45 -8.49 -3.63
C PHE A 112 11.93 -8.14 -5.03
N TYR A 113 12.78 -7.52 -5.85
CA TYR A 113 12.44 -7.23 -7.25
C TYR A 113 12.20 -8.52 -8.05
N ASN A 114 11.25 -8.46 -8.98
CA ASN A 114 10.78 -9.57 -9.81
C ASN A 114 10.05 -10.69 -9.04
N GLU A 115 9.90 -10.57 -7.72
CA GLU A 115 9.07 -11.47 -6.94
C GLU A 115 7.58 -11.17 -7.18
N SER A 116 6.78 -12.23 -7.08
CA SER A 116 5.32 -12.11 -7.07
C SER A 116 4.87 -11.33 -5.84
N ILE A 117 3.91 -10.44 -5.98
CA ILE A 117 3.25 -9.75 -4.87
C ILE A 117 1.74 -9.95 -5.00
N ARG A 118 1.10 -10.26 -3.88
CA ARG A 118 -0.35 -10.34 -3.75
C ARG A 118 -0.78 -9.33 -2.72
N ILE A 119 -1.82 -8.57 -3.01
CA ILE A 119 -2.39 -7.62 -2.07
C ILE A 119 -3.90 -7.74 -2.01
N ILE A 120 -4.43 -7.42 -0.84
CA ILE A 120 -5.85 -7.19 -0.62
C ILE A 120 -6.01 -5.76 -0.12
N VAL A 121 -6.65 -4.92 -0.93
CA VAL A 121 -7.02 -3.57 -0.55
C VAL A 121 -8.28 -3.64 0.29
N ALA A 122 -8.21 -3.17 1.54
CA ALA A 122 -9.29 -3.25 2.51
C ALA A 122 -10.04 -1.92 2.68
N GLY A 123 -9.43 -0.80 2.29
CA GLY A 123 -10.08 0.50 2.35
C GLY A 123 -9.21 1.65 1.87
N TYR A 124 -9.82 2.83 1.81
CA TYR A 124 -9.20 4.09 1.43
C TYR A 124 -8.90 4.95 2.65
N ILE A 125 -7.75 5.63 2.64
CA ILE A 125 -7.31 6.54 3.71
C ILE A 125 -7.60 8.00 3.32
N ARG A 126 -7.06 8.47 2.20
CA ARG A 126 -7.07 9.89 1.82
C ARG A 126 -6.70 10.11 0.35
N PRO A 127 -7.05 11.26 -0.24
CA PRO A 127 -6.60 11.61 -1.58
C PRO A 127 -5.11 11.91 -1.63
N GLU A 128 -4.58 11.98 -2.86
CA GLU A 128 -3.26 12.55 -3.13
C GLU A 128 -3.19 13.98 -2.58
N GLN A 129 -2.02 14.37 -2.07
CA GLN A 129 -1.80 15.70 -1.51
C GLN A 129 -0.47 16.26 -2.01
N ASN A 130 -0.45 17.57 -2.23
CA ASN A 130 0.77 18.32 -2.49
C ASN A 130 1.37 18.75 -1.16
N TYR A 131 2.68 18.54 -1.00
CA TYR A 131 3.38 18.82 0.24
C TYR A 131 4.26 20.05 0.12
N PRO A 132 4.24 20.96 1.11
CA PRO A 132 5.11 22.13 1.12
C PRO A 132 6.56 21.79 1.49
N SER A 133 6.81 20.61 2.06
CA SER A 133 8.14 20.14 2.46
C SER A 133 8.22 18.61 2.52
N LEU A 134 9.45 18.09 2.52
CA LEU A 134 9.70 16.66 2.71
C LEU A 134 9.24 16.17 4.10
N ASP A 135 9.44 16.97 5.15
CA ASP A 135 9.01 16.61 6.51
C ASP A 135 7.48 16.48 6.61
N ALA A 136 6.74 17.34 5.90
CA ALA A 136 5.28 17.25 5.83
C ALA A 136 4.84 15.95 5.13
N LEU A 137 5.52 15.57 4.03
CA LEU A 137 5.28 14.30 3.35
C LEU A 137 5.56 13.10 4.28
N ILE A 138 6.70 13.08 4.96
CA ILE A 138 7.07 12.00 5.89
C ILE A 138 6.05 11.91 7.04
N CYS A 139 5.63 13.04 7.60
CA CYS A 139 4.63 13.11 8.65
C CYS A 139 3.32 12.43 8.22
N ASP A 140 2.82 12.73 7.03
CA ASP A 140 1.57 12.13 6.56
C ASP A 140 1.72 10.66 6.18
N ILE A 141 2.85 10.22 5.64
CA ILE A 141 3.07 8.79 5.39
C ILE A 141 3.13 8.01 6.70
N LYS A 142 3.81 8.54 7.74
CA LYS A 142 3.81 7.92 9.08
C LYS A 142 2.40 7.86 9.66
N THR A 143 1.59 8.89 9.41
CA THR A 143 0.18 8.90 9.81
C THR A 143 -0.61 7.84 9.07
N ASP A 144 -0.41 7.68 7.76
CA ASP A 144 -1.06 6.65 6.95
C ASP A 144 -0.73 5.23 7.46
N ILE A 145 0.53 5.00 7.86
CA ILE A 145 0.98 3.75 8.48
C ILE A 145 0.22 3.47 9.78
N GLU A 146 0.11 4.46 10.67
CA GLU A 146 -0.64 4.29 11.94
C GLU A 146 -2.14 4.11 11.70
N VAL A 147 -2.70 4.81 10.71
CA VAL A 147 -4.09 4.63 10.29
C VAL A 147 -4.35 3.21 9.81
N ALA A 148 -3.48 2.67 8.96
CA ALA A 148 -3.58 1.30 8.47
C ALA A 148 -3.51 0.29 9.63
N LYS A 149 -2.52 0.44 10.53
CA LYS A 149 -2.36 -0.44 11.70
C LYS A 149 -3.60 -0.45 12.58
N HIS A 150 -4.22 0.69 12.86
CA HIS A 150 -5.42 0.73 13.70
C HIS A 150 -6.66 0.23 12.97
N SER A 151 -6.84 0.61 11.71
CA SER A 151 -8.00 0.21 10.90
C SER A 151 -8.05 -1.30 10.67
N LEU A 152 -6.89 -1.94 10.48
CA LEU A 152 -6.76 -3.38 10.23
C LEU A 152 -6.93 -4.26 11.49
N LYS A 153 -6.84 -3.69 12.70
CA LYS A 153 -7.06 -4.45 13.95
C LYS A 153 -8.52 -4.85 14.16
N ARG A 154 -9.47 -4.22 13.46
CA ARG A 154 -10.88 -4.58 13.53
C ARG A 154 -11.10 -5.97 12.93
N LYS A 155 -11.97 -6.77 13.55
CA LYS A 155 -12.13 -8.19 13.23
C LYS A 155 -12.34 -8.47 11.74
N ALA A 156 -13.28 -7.76 11.10
CA ALA A 156 -13.59 -7.96 9.68
C ALA A 156 -12.38 -7.70 8.77
N TYR A 157 -11.49 -6.81 9.18
CA TYR A 157 -10.28 -6.43 8.44
C TYR A 157 -9.10 -7.36 8.74
N ASP A 158 -8.90 -7.79 9.99
CA ASP A 158 -7.85 -8.77 10.36
C ASP A 158 -8.11 -10.13 9.69
N ASP A 159 -9.37 -10.53 9.56
CA ASP A 159 -9.72 -11.81 8.94
C ASP A 159 -9.29 -11.90 7.46
N LEU A 160 -9.11 -10.78 6.76
CA LEU A 160 -8.62 -10.74 5.37
C LEU A 160 -7.22 -11.29 5.20
N ARG A 161 -6.40 -11.34 6.26
CA ARG A 161 -5.06 -11.95 6.19
C ARG A 161 -5.10 -13.47 5.91
N ARG A 162 -6.29 -14.08 6.04
CA ARG A 162 -6.55 -15.51 5.79
C ARG A 162 -7.29 -15.74 4.47
N ASP A 163 -7.43 -14.71 3.65
CA ASP A 163 -8.09 -14.81 2.35
C ASP A 163 -7.41 -15.85 1.45
N ALA A 164 -8.21 -16.49 0.60
CA ALA A 164 -7.77 -17.54 -0.30
C ALA A 164 -6.65 -17.07 -1.25
N LEU A 165 -6.65 -15.79 -1.64
CA LEU A 165 -5.62 -15.18 -2.49
C LEU A 165 -4.20 -15.49 -1.98
N PHE A 166 -3.97 -15.39 -0.66
CA PHE A 166 -2.66 -15.60 -0.05
C PHE A 166 -2.26 -17.08 0.09
N SER A 167 -3.21 -17.99 -0.15
CA SER A 167 -3.01 -19.44 -0.11
C SER A 167 -2.93 -20.08 -1.50
N GLU A 168 -3.24 -19.33 -2.56
CA GLU A 168 -3.13 -19.82 -3.93
C GLU A 168 -1.68 -20.14 -4.28
N LYS A 169 -1.41 -21.40 -4.64
CA LYS A 169 -0.16 -21.77 -5.30
C LYS A 169 -0.40 -21.66 -6.80
N LYS A 170 0.43 -20.89 -7.52
CA LYS A 170 0.44 -20.99 -8.99
C LYS A 170 0.89 -22.41 -9.34
N ASN A 171 0.03 -23.14 -10.04
CA ASN A 171 0.34 -24.45 -10.61
C ASN A 171 1.35 -24.31 -11.74
#